data_AF-A0A7Y4H3E2-F1
#
_entry.id   AF-A0A7Y4H3E2-F1
#
_cell.length_a   1.000
_cell.length_b   1.000
_cell.length_c   1.000
_cell.angle_alpha   90.00
_cell.angle_beta   90.00
_cell.angle_gamma   90.00
#
_symmetry.space_group_name_H-M   'P 1'
#
loop_
_entity.id
_entity.type
_entity.pdbx_description
1 polymer ?
#
loop_
_entity_poly.entity_id
_entity_poly.type
_entity_poly.pdbx_seq_one_letter_code
_entity_poly.pdbx_strand_id
1 'polypeptide(L)'
;MLKRGVERKEIVRALGEVFRAHGYEGASLTLITEATGLGKGSLYHLFPGGKEQMASEVLAEIDAWFELNIYSPLREASDSARAIAAMIAGVDEYFHSGDRICLVGLVALGASRDTFAASVDGYFARWQVALAAVLRRSGLSKGQAQRRAEDALLTIQGALVLARARSDAGIFRRAMSDLTKRLLAPAE
;
A
#
# COMPACT_ATOMS: atom_id res chain seq x y z
N MET A 1 20.59 -9.72 -22.32
CA MET A 1 19.43 -9.06 -22.95
C MET A 1 18.25 -9.21 -21.99
N LEU A 2 18.12 -8.30 -21.03
CA LEU A 2 16.99 -8.29 -20.10
C LEU A 2 15.73 -7.91 -20.90
N LYS A 3 14.67 -8.72 -20.77
CA LYS A 3 13.43 -8.58 -21.54
C LYS A 3 12.80 -7.21 -21.21
N ARG A 4 12.44 -6.42 -22.21
CA ARG A 4 11.80 -5.08 -22.13
C ARG A 4 10.70 -4.90 -21.06
N GLY A 5 10.02 -5.98 -20.66
CA GLY A 5 9.04 -5.97 -19.56
C GLY A 5 9.65 -5.93 -18.15
N VAL A 6 10.84 -6.52 -17.94
CA VAL A 6 11.60 -6.46 -16.68
C VAL A 6 12.10 -5.04 -16.45
N GLU A 7 12.62 -4.41 -17.51
CA GLU A 7 13.09 -3.02 -17.50
C GLU A 7 11.98 -2.03 -17.14
N ARG A 8 10.77 -2.20 -17.72
CA ARG A 8 9.62 -1.34 -17.38
C ARG A 8 9.23 -1.44 -15.91
N LYS A 9 9.22 -2.65 -15.34
CA LYS A 9 8.87 -2.85 -13.93
C LYS A 9 9.89 -2.20 -12.99
N GLU A 10 11.17 -2.28 -13.32
CA GLU A 10 12.23 -1.59 -12.55
C GLU A 10 12.07 -0.08 -12.60
N ILE A 11 11.72 0.48 -13.76
CA ILE A 11 11.43 1.92 -13.92
C ILE A 11 10.22 2.33 -13.08
N VAL A 12 9.11 1.57 -13.11
CA VAL A 12 7.91 1.89 -12.31
C VAL A 12 8.22 1.84 -10.81
N ARG A 13 9.04 0.89 -10.35
CA ARG A 13 9.51 0.85 -8.96
C ARG A 13 10.32 2.09 -8.58
N ALA A 14 11.27 2.49 -9.42
CA ALA A 14 12.05 3.71 -9.20
C ALA A 14 11.15 4.96 -9.14
N LEU A 15 10.18 5.08 -10.05
CA LEU A 15 9.16 6.13 -10.01
C LEU A 15 8.38 6.13 -8.69
N GLY A 16 7.99 4.94 -8.21
CA GLY A 16 7.30 4.78 -6.94
C GLY A 16 8.09 5.29 -5.74
N GLU A 17 9.42 5.11 -5.73
CA GLU A 17 10.27 5.66 -4.67
C GLU A 17 10.40 7.19 -4.77
N VAL A 18 10.48 7.77 -5.98
CA VAL A 18 10.45 9.23 -6.14
C VAL A 18 9.14 9.81 -5.63
N PHE A 19 7.99 9.24 -6.02
CA PHE A 19 6.69 9.72 -5.55
C PHE A 19 6.53 9.55 -4.03
N ARG A 20 7.10 8.49 -3.45
CA ARG A 20 7.07 8.28 -2.00
C ARG A 20 7.94 9.28 -1.25
N ALA A 21 9.09 9.66 -1.81
CA ALA A 21 9.99 10.63 -1.18
C ALA A 21 9.49 12.07 -1.29
N HIS A 22 8.86 12.43 -2.43
CA HIS A 22 8.58 13.83 -2.78
C HIS A 22 7.09 14.16 -2.95
N GLY A 23 6.20 13.18 -2.83
CA GLY A 23 4.81 13.31 -3.25
C GLY A 23 4.67 13.34 -4.77
N TYR A 24 3.44 13.20 -5.27
CA TYR A 24 3.16 13.28 -6.70
C TYR A 24 3.51 14.66 -7.27
N GLU A 25 3.15 15.70 -6.53
CA GLU A 25 3.29 17.11 -6.91
C GLU A 25 4.77 17.51 -6.94
N GLY A 26 5.51 17.15 -5.88
CA GLY A 26 6.94 17.45 -5.73
C GLY A 26 7.88 16.59 -6.57
N ALA A 27 7.41 15.47 -7.12
CA ALA A 27 8.16 14.68 -8.08
C ALA A 27 8.36 15.45 -9.40
N SER A 28 9.51 16.11 -9.52
CA SER A 28 9.93 16.83 -10.72
C SER A 28 10.46 15.86 -11.77
N LEU A 29 10.44 16.29 -13.03
CA LEU A 29 11.02 15.49 -14.11
C LEU A 29 12.51 15.24 -13.90
N THR A 30 13.24 16.18 -13.31
CA THR A 30 14.66 16.03 -12.96
C THR A 30 14.87 14.87 -11.98
N LEU A 31 14.13 14.85 -10.87
CA LEU A 31 14.21 13.77 -9.88
C LEU A 31 13.85 12.41 -10.49
N ILE A 32 12.87 12.39 -11.39
CA ILE A 32 12.48 11.18 -12.12
C ILE A 32 13.61 10.71 -13.06
N THR A 33 14.23 11.61 -13.83
CA THR A 33 15.33 11.25 -14.73
C THR A 33 16.55 10.75 -13.96
N GLU A 34 16.84 11.34 -12.80
CA GLU A 34 17.94 10.93 -11.92
C GLU A 34 17.68 9.54 -11.33
N ALA A 35 16.48 9.28 -10.82
CA ALA A 35 16.13 8.00 -10.21
C ALA A 35 16.01 6.86 -11.22
N THR A 36 15.57 7.14 -12.45
CA THR A 36 15.36 6.12 -13.50
C THR A 36 16.58 5.94 -14.41
N GLY A 37 17.52 6.89 -14.42
CA GLY A 37 18.62 6.95 -15.38
C GLY A 37 18.19 7.24 -16.83
N LEU A 38 16.90 7.52 -17.05
CA LEU A 38 16.36 7.78 -18.38
C LEU A 38 16.35 9.26 -18.69
N GLY A 39 16.69 9.62 -19.93
CA GLY A 39 16.50 10.97 -20.44
C GLY A 39 15.02 11.32 -20.62
N LYS A 40 14.71 12.62 -20.61
CA LYS A 40 13.36 13.16 -20.83
C LYS A 40 12.64 12.53 -22.04
N GLY A 41 13.30 12.46 -23.19
CA GLY A 41 12.71 11.89 -24.42
C GLY A 41 12.29 10.43 -24.25
N SER A 42 13.14 9.61 -23.62
CA SER A 42 12.86 8.20 -23.36
C SER A 42 11.67 8.02 -22.40
N LEU A 43 11.58 8.87 -21.37
CA LEU A 43 10.45 8.86 -20.44
C LEU A 43 9.14 9.21 -21.13
N TYR A 44 9.09 10.23 -21.98
CA TYR A 44 7.88 10.58 -22.73
C TYR A 44 7.53 9.53 -23.79
N HIS A 45 8.51 8.82 -24.35
CA HIS A 45 8.25 7.69 -25.23
C HIS A 45 7.66 6.49 -24.48
N LEU A 46 8.14 6.21 -23.26
CA LEU A 46 7.63 5.11 -22.43
C LEU A 46 6.28 5.44 -21.78
N PHE A 47 6.09 6.69 -21.37
CA PHE A 47 4.91 7.21 -20.71
C PHE A 47 4.39 8.46 -21.45
N PRO A 48 3.71 8.28 -22.61
CA PRO A 48 3.17 9.40 -23.39
C PRO A 48 2.19 10.29 -22.61
N GLY A 49 1.46 9.72 -21.64
CA GLY A 49 0.60 10.45 -20.70
C GLY A 49 1.36 11.17 -19.59
N GLY A 50 2.69 11.19 -19.63
CA GLY A 50 3.54 11.93 -18.71
C GLY A 50 3.45 11.45 -17.27
N LYS A 51 3.62 12.39 -16.33
CA LYS A 51 3.70 12.10 -14.89
C LYS A 51 2.43 11.44 -14.33
N GLU A 52 1.26 11.78 -14.87
CA GLU A 52 0.00 11.18 -14.45
C GLU A 52 -0.07 9.69 -14.83
N GLN A 53 0.38 9.33 -16.04
CA GLN A 53 0.49 7.93 -16.44
C GLN A 53 1.52 7.19 -15.58
N MET A 54 2.68 7.80 -15.32
CA MET A 54 3.71 7.22 -14.44
C MET A 54 3.13 6.92 -13.06
N ALA A 55 2.42 7.87 -12.45
CA ALA A 55 1.78 7.68 -11.14
C ALA A 55 0.67 6.62 -11.19
N SER A 56 -0.14 6.59 -12.24
CA SER A 56 -1.17 5.57 -12.45
C SER A 56 -0.57 4.16 -12.53
N GLU A 57 0.52 3.98 -13.28
CA GLU A 57 1.22 2.70 -13.37
C GLU A 57 1.86 2.29 -12.04
N VAL A 58 2.39 3.24 -11.26
CA VAL A 58 2.88 2.99 -9.89
C VAL A 58 1.75 2.52 -8.97
N LEU A 59 0.62 3.23 -8.96
CA LEU A 59 -0.53 2.86 -8.14
C LEU A 59 -1.09 1.48 -8.55
N ALA A 60 -1.08 1.16 -9.84
CA ALA A 60 -1.46 -0.15 -10.34
C ALA A 60 -0.48 -1.26 -9.91
N GLU A 61 0.83 -1.00 -9.90
CA GLU A 61 1.82 -1.96 -9.39
C GLU A 61 1.63 -2.22 -7.89
N ILE A 62 1.34 -1.17 -7.11
CA ILE A 62 1.03 -1.30 -5.68
C ILE A 62 -0.22 -2.14 -5.49
N ASP A 63 -1.30 -1.81 -6.20
CA ASP A 63 -2.55 -2.56 -6.10
C ASP A 63 -2.36 -4.04 -6.50
N ALA A 64 -1.62 -4.33 -7.56
CA ALA A 64 -1.31 -5.70 -7.96
C ALA A 64 -0.49 -6.45 -6.89
N TRP A 65 0.45 -5.78 -6.23
CA TRP A 65 1.19 -6.36 -5.12
C TRP A 65 0.27 -6.67 -3.93
N PHE A 66 -0.60 -5.74 -3.55
CA PHE A 66 -1.54 -5.95 -2.45
C PHE A 66 -2.58 -7.02 -2.79
N GLU A 67 -3.05 -7.07 -4.02
CA GLU A 67 -3.96 -8.12 -4.45
C GLU A 67 -3.35 -9.51 -4.28
N LEU A 68 -2.11 -9.71 -4.74
CA LEU A 68 -1.41 -10.99 -4.64
C LEU A 68 -1.06 -11.37 -3.20
N ASN A 69 -0.57 -10.41 -2.40
CA ASN A 69 0.04 -10.72 -1.10
C ASN A 69 -0.89 -10.51 0.09
N ILE A 70 -1.95 -9.71 -0.07
CA ILE A 70 -2.83 -9.28 1.02
C ILE A 70 -4.28 -9.66 0.72
N TYR A 71 -4.87 -9.17 -0.38
CA TYR A 71 -6.32 -9.27 -0.59
C TYR A 71 -6.77 -10.68 -0.97
N SER A 72 -6.13 -11.33 -1.95
CA SER A 72 -6.46 -12.70 -2.36
C SER A 72 -6.23 -13.70 -1.22
N PRO A 73 -5.08 -13.69 -0.51
CA PRO A 73 -4.87 -14.57 0.64
C PRO A 73 -5.93 -14.41 1.74
N LEU A 74 -6.34 -13.17 2.04
CA LEU A 74 -7.46 -12.94 2.95
C LEU A 74 -8.76 -13.53 2.40
N ARG A 75 -9.10 -13.32 1.12
CA ARG A 75 -10.38 -13.83 0.58
C ARG A 75 -10.44 -15.35 0.52
N GLU A 76 -9.36 -16.01 0.16
CA GLU A 76 -9.35 -17.42 -0.25
C GLU A 76 -8.93 -18.40 0.86
N ALA A 77 -8.23 -17.93 1.90
CA ALA A 77 -7.73 -18.81 2.94
C ALA A 77 -8.86 -19.53 3.72
N SER A 78 -8.65 -20.83 3.92
CA SER A 78 -9.50 -21.70 4.74
C SER A 78 -9.28 -21.48 6.24
N ASP A 79 -8.05 -21.12 6.64
CA ASP A 79 -7.68 -20.79 8.01
C ASP A 79 -7.61 -19.26 8.18
N SER A 80 -8.62 -18.70 8.84
CA SER A 80 -8.71 -17.26 9.10
C SER A 80 -7.55 -16.73 9.94
N ALA A 81 -7.08 -17.49 10.94
CA ALA A 81 -6.02 -17.03 11.84
C ALA A 81 -4.69 -16.93 11.09
N ARG A 82 -4.38 -17.96 10.28
CA ARG A 82 -3.20 -17.96 9.41
C ARG A 82 -3.26 -16.85 8.37
N ALA A 83 -4.43 -16.58 7.79
CA ALA A 83 -4.62 -15.50 6.81
C ALA A 83 -4.35 -14.12 7.41
N ILE A 84 -4.88 -13.86 8.61
CA ILE A 84 -4.65 -12.61 9.34
C ILE A 84 -3.16 -12.45 9.68
N ALA A 85 -2.52 -13.51 10.18
CA ALA A 85 -1.08 -13.47 10.49
C ALA A 85 -0.23 -13.19 9.23
N ALA A 86 -0.55 -13.83 8.11
CA ALA A 86 0.12 -13.59 6.83
C ALA A 86 -0.10 -12.16 6.32
N MET A 87 -1.31 -11.60 6.49
CA MET A 87 -1.59 -10.20 6.17
C MET A 87 -0.71 -9.26 7.00
N ILE A 88 -0.60 -9.46 8.30
CA ILE A 88 0.25 -8.62 9.16
C ILE A 88 1.72 -8.73 8.73
N ALA A 89 2.22 -9.93 8.47
CA ALA A 89 3.59 -10.13 8.00
C ALA A 89 3.86 -9.43 6.66
N GLY A 90 2.94 -9.55 5.69
CA GLY A 90 3.06 -8.87 4.40
C GLY A 90 2.99 -7.34 4.52
N VAL A 91 2.17 -6.82 5.44
CA VAL A 91 2.12 -5.38 5.75
C VAL A 91 3.43 -4.90 6.35
N ASP A 92 3.99 -5.64 7.32
CA ASP A 92 5.29 -5.31 7.92
C ASP A 92 6.39 -5.29 6.86
N GLU A 93 6.45 -6.32 6.00
CA GLU A 93 7.41 -6.41 4.90
C GLU A 93 7.26 -5.24 3.92
N TYR A 94 6.04 -4.98 3.43
CA TYR A 94 5.80 -3.94 2.43
C TYR A 94 6.21 -2.54 2.91
N PHE A 95 5.97 -2.26 4.20
CA PHE A 95 6.29 -0.98 4.84
C PHE A 95 7.68 -0.96 5.52
N HIS A 96 8.54 -1.95 5.25
CA HIS A 96 9.89 -2.06 5.81
C HIS A 96 9.89 -1.89 7.34
N SER A 97 9.01 -2.60 8.03
CA SER A 97 8.84 -2.55 9.49
C SER A 97 8.65 -1.13 10.06
N GLY A 98 8.04 -0.24 9.27
CA GLY A 98 7.70 1.14 9.66
C GLY A 98 8.61 2.22 9.08
N ASP A 99 9.69 1.86 8.38
CA ASP A 99 10.61 2.84 7.78
C ASP A 99 10.11 3.42 6.45
N ARG A 100 9.04 2.83 5.89
CA ARG A 100 8.47 3.24 4.60
C ARG A 100 7.04 3.73 4.76
N ILE A 101 6.77 4.96 4.32
CA ILE A 101 5.42 5.54 4.37
C ILE A 101 4.45 4.88 3.37
N CYS A 102 3.14 5.11 3.54
CA CYS A 102 2.15 4.70 2.54
C CYS A 102 2.05 5.71 1.40
N LEU A 103 2.47 5.32 0.18
CA LEU A 103 2.34 6.19 -1.00
C LEU A 103 0.87 6.45 -1.35
N VAL A 104 0.00 5.45 -1.29
CA VAL A 104 -1.45 5.65 -1.55
C VAL A 104 -2.06 6.60 -0.52
N GLY A 105 -1.66 6.47 0.75
CA GLY A 105 -2.05 7.42 1.81
C GLY A 105 -1.52 8.83 1.58
N LEU A 106 -0.29 8.98 1.06
CA LEU A 106 0.26 10.27 0.70
C LEU A 106 -0.53 10.94 -0.44
N VAL A 107 -0.90 10.18 -1.48
CA VAL A 107 -1.75 10.67 -2.57
C VAL A 107 -3.15 11.03 -2.05
N ALA A 108 -3.71 10.24 -1.15
CA ALA A 108 -5.03 10.49 -0.55
C ALA A 108 -5.10 11.81 0.23
N LEU A 109 -3.98 12.26 0.80
CA LEU A 109 -3.87 13.52 1.55
C LEU A 109 -3.41 14.70 0.67
N GLY A 110 -2.91 14.41 -0.54
CA GLY A 110 -2.35 15.39 -1.46
C GLY A 110 -3.38 16.04 -2.39
N ALA A 111 -2.96 17.09 -3.10
CA ALA A 111 -3.81 17.81 -4.05
C ALA A 111 -4.25 16.95 -5.24
N SER A 112 -3.46 15.92 -5.58
CA SER A 112 -3.76 14.94 -6.64
C SER A 112 -4.75 13.84 -6.25
N ARG A 113 -5.33 13.88 -5.03
CA ARG A 113 -6.31 12.88 -4.59
C ARG A 113 -7.42 12.67 -5.61
N ASP A 114 -7.98 13.74 -6.16
CA ASP A 114 -9.13 13.63 -7.07
C ASP A 114 -8.75 13.07 -8.44
N THR A 115 -7.52 13.34 -8.92
CA THR A 115 -6.96 12.72 -10.13
C THR A 115 -6.89 11.20 -10.00
N PHE A 116 -6.57 10.70 -8.80
CA PHE A 116 -6.38 9.26 -8.53
C PHE A 116 -7.47 8.67 -7.63
N ALA A 117 -8.66 9.29 -7.57
CA ALA A 117 -9.68 8.95 -6.59
C ALA A 117 -10.08 7.47 -6.61
N ALA A 118 -10.25 6.90 -7.81
CA ALA A 118 -10.62 5.50 -7.99
C ALA A 118 -9.52 4.53 -7.49
N SER A 119 -8.25 4.83 -7.76
CA SER A 119 -7.11 4.01 -7.29
C SER A 119 -6.96 4.09 -5.78
N VAL A 120 -7.11 5.28 -5.20
CA VAL A 120 -7.03 5.51 -3.75
C VAL A 120 -8.16 4.79 -3.02
N ASP A 121 -9.41 5.00 -3.46
CA ASP A 121 -10.58 4.37 -2.85
C ASP A 121 -10.51 2.85 -3.00
N GLY A 122 -10.21 2.35 -4.21
CA GLY A 122 -10.10 0.93 -4.49
C GLY A 122 -9.08 0.21 -3.61
N TYR A 123 -7.92 0.83 -3.36
CA TYR A 123 -6.90 0.28 -2.47
C TYR A 123 -7.44 0.06 -1.04
N PHE A 124 -8.00 1.09 -0.40
CA PHE A 124 -8.48 0.97 0.97
C PHE A 124 -9.74 0.10 1.07
N ALA A 125 -10.68 0.27 0.15
CA ALA A 125 -11.94 -0.48 0.14
C ALA A 125 -11.72 -1.98 -0.03
N ARG A 126 -10.86 -2.40 -0.98
CA ARG A 126 -10.57 -3.83 -1.20
C ARG A 126 -9.89 -4.46 0.00
N TRP A 127 -8.97 -3.74 0.63
CA TRP A 127 -8.33 -4.22 1.85
C TRP A 127 -9.35 -4.41 2.98
N GLN A 128 -10.16 -3.39 3.27
CA GLN A 128 -11.19 -3.46 4.31
C GLN A 128 -12.18 -4.60 4.05
N VAL A 129 -12.66 -4.74 2.81
CA VAL A 129 -13.59 -5.80 2.42
C VAL A 129 -12.98 -7.19 2.58
N ALA A 130 -11.73 -7.39 2.14
CA ALA A 130 -11.04 -8.66 2.26
C ALA A 130 -10.82 -9.06 3.72
N LEU A 131 -10.37 -8.12 4.57
CA LEU A 131 -10.15 -8.37 5.98
C LEU A 131 -11.48 -8.63 6.72
N ALA A 132 -12.51 -7.84 6.44
CA ALA A 132 -13.83 -8.06 7.02
C ALA A 132 -14.40 -9.44 6.63
N ALA A 133 -14.16 -9.91 5.40
CA ALA A 133 -14.60 -11.23 4.98
C ALA A 133 -13.95 -12.36 5.82
N VAL A 134 -12.65 -12.25 6.10
CA VAL A 134 -11.94 -13.23 6.97
C VAL A 134 -12.46 -13.20 8.39
N LEU A 135 -12.63 -12.00 8.95
CA LEU A 135 -13.12 -11.82 10.32
C LEU A 135 -14.54 -12.37 10.51
N ARG A 136 -15.38 -12.29 9.47
CA ARG A 136 -16.69 -12.94 9.50
C ARG A 136 -16.57 -14.47 9.53
N ARG A 137 -15.64 -15.04 8.74
CA ARG A 137 -15.39 -16.49 8.75
C ARG A 137 -14.83 -16.97 10.09
N SER A 138 -14.15 -16.10 10.85
CA SER A 138 -13.71 -16.39 12.22
C SER A 138 -14.79 -16.19 13.29
N GLY A 139 -16.06 -15.95 12.89
CA GLY A 139 -17.20 -15.91 13.80
C GLY A 139 -17.73 -14.52 14.18
N LEU A 140 -17.15 -13.42 13.68
CA LEU A 140 -17.68 -12.09 13.96
C LEU A 140 -18.94 -11.79 13.15
N SER A 141 -19.86 -11.01 13.75
CA SER A 141 -20.98 -10.44 12.99
C SER A 141 -20.49 -9.52 11.87
N LYS A 142 -21.32 -9.29 10.85
CA LYS A 142 -20.99 -8.38 9.74
C LYS A 142 -20.55 -7.00 10.24
N GLY A 143 -21.27 -6.43 11.19
CA GLY A 143 -20.97 -5.11 11.74
C GLY A 143 -19.67 -5.08 12.55
N GLN A 144 -19.41 -6.10 13.39
CA GLN A 144 -18.15 -6.20 14.13
C GLN A 144 -16.96 -6.36 13.17
N ALA A 145 -17.08 -7.22 12.16
CA ALA A 145 -16.01 -7.45 11.20
C ALA A 145 -15.68 -6.20 10.36
N GLN A 146 -16.70 -5.45 9.92
CA GLN A 146 -16.51 -4.19 9.19
C GLN A 146 -15.76 -3.14 10.02
N ARG A 147 -16.21 -2.91 11.27
CA ARG A 147 -15.55 -1.96 12.19
C ARG A 147 -14.13 -2.38 12.52
N ARG A 148 -13.90 -3.66 12.85
CA ARG A 148 -12.57 -4.15 13.22
C ARG A 148 -11.59 -4.13 12.04
N ALA A 149 -12.08 -4.32 10.81
CA ALA A 149 -11.28 -4.14 9.61
C ALA A 149 -10.92 -2.66 9.38
N GLU A 150 -11.87 -1.74 9.60
CA GLU A 150 -11.62 -0.29 9.55
C GLU A 150 -10.57 0.13 10.59
N ASP A 151 -10.75 -0.29 11.84
CA ASP A 151 -9.82 -0.03 12.95
C ASP A 151 -8.41 -0.55 12.67
N ALA A 152 -8.30 -1.68 11.96
CA ALA A 152 -7.02 -2.23 11.53
C ALA A 152 -6.32 -1.30 10.53
N LEU A 153 -7.04 -0.82 9.51
CA LEU A 153 -6.50 0.15 8.54
C LEU A 153 -6.13 1.47 9.23
N LEU A 154 -6.98 1.99 10.12
CA LEU A 154 -6.71 3.17 10.92
C LEU A 154 -5.43 2.99 11.77
N THR A 155 -5.28 1.84 12.42
CA THR A 155 -4.08 1.52 13.21
C THR A 155 -2.84 1.49 12.34
N ILE A 156 -2.87 0.79 11.20
CA ILE A 156 -1.72 0.66 10.30
C ILE A 156 -1.30 2.03 9.75
N GLN A 157 -2.24 2.80 9.19
CA GLN A 157 -1.95 4.10 8.59
C GLN A 157 -1.51 5.12 9.65
N GLY A 158 -2.19 5.17 10.79
CA GLY A 158 -1.82 6.06 11.90
C GLY A 158 -0.44 5.73 12.48
N ALA A 159 -0.10 4.45 12.59
CA ALA A 159 1.21 4.02 13.08
C ALA A 159 2.34 4.41 12.12
N LEU A 160 2.13 4.32 10.80
CA LEU A 160 3.10 4.79 9.80
C LEU A 160 3.35 6.30 9.91
N VAL A 161 2.27 7.08 10.08
CA VAL A 161 2.37 8.54 10.27
C VAL A 161 3.16 8.88 11.54
N LEU A 162 2.81 8.26 12.67
CA LEU A 162 3.50 8.51 13.94
C LEU A 162 4.96 8.04 13.92
N ALA A 163 5.24 6.87 13.35
CA ALA A 163 6.60 6.38 13.18
C ALA A 163 7.46 7.38 12.39
N ARG A 164 6.93 7.90 11.28
CA ARG A 164 7.61 8.91 10.46
C ARG A 164 7.81 10.24 11.19
N ALA A 165 6.78 10.73 11.88
CA ALA A 165 6.81 12.01 12.59
C ALA A 165 7.78 12.00 13.77
N ARG A 166 7.93 10.85 14.43
CA ARG A 166 8.83 10.66 15.58
C ARG A 166 10.20 10.11 15.22
N SER A 167 10.40 9.72 13.95
CA SER A 167 11.56 8.95 13.51
C SER A 167 11.79 7.70 14.39
N ASP A 168 10.70 7.00 14.73
CA ASP A 168 10.71 5.77 15.55
C ASP A 168 9.84 4.69 14.89
N ALA A 169 10.46 3.85 14.06
CA ALA A 169 9.81 2.68 13.46
C ALA A 169 9.33 1.65 14.49
N GLY A 170 9.83 1.72 15.74
CA GLY A 170 9.33 0.92 16.86
C GLY A 170 7.85 1.17 17.16
N ILE A 171 7.33 2.37 16.87
CA ILE A 171 5.89 2.68 17.00
C ILE A 171 5.06 1.75 16.11
N PHE A 172 5.47 1.60 14.85
CA PHE A 172 4.79 0.74 13.89
C PHE A 172 4.87 -0.73 14.31
N ARG A 173 6.06 -1.23 14.68
CA ARG A 173 6.23 -2.63 15.12
C ARG A 173 5.38 -2.98 16.34
N ARG A 174 5.30 -2.10 17.34
CA ARG A 174 4.41 -2.27 18.50
C ARG A 174 2.95 -2.33 18.07
N ALA A 175 2.53 -1.40 17.20
CA ALA A 175 1.17 -1.36 16.68
C ALA A 175 0.80 -2.64 15.91
N MET A 176 1.71 -3.22 15.11
CA MET A 176 1.46 -4.47 14.37
C MET A 176 1.34 -5.67 15.31
N SER A 177 2.19 -5.74 16.35
CA SER A 177 2.09 -6.79 17.39
C SER A 177 0.74 -6.76 18.10
N ASP A 178 0.29 -5.58 18.53
CA ASP A 178 -0.97 -5.44 19.25
C ASP A 178 -2.19 -5.59 18.33
N LEU A 179 -2.10 -5.14 17.08
CA LEU A 179 -3.13 -5.37 16.08
C LEU A 179 -3.33 -6.86 15.81
N THR A 180 -2.27 -7.65 15.73
CA THR A 180 -2.35 -9.11 15.55
C THR A 180 -3.20 -9.76 16.65
N LYS A 181 -2.90 -9.43 17.91
CA LYS A 181 -3.66 -9.95 19.07
C LYS A 181 -5.13 -9.56 18.99
N ARG A 182 -5.43 -8.29 18.64
CA ARG A 182 -6.80 -7.79 18.53
C ARG A 182 -7.58 -8.44 17.39
N LEU A 183 -6.96 -8.69 16.24
CA LEU A 183 -7.63 -9.33 15.11
C LEU A 183 -7.91 -10.82 15.35
N LEU A 184 -7.06 -11.49 16.13
CA LEU A 184 -7.22 -12.91 16.50
C LEU A 184 -8.07 -13.12 17.75
N ALA A 185 -8.41 -12.06 18.48
CA ALA A 185 -9.29 -12.16 19.64
C ALA A 185 -10.71 -12.59 19.23
N PRO A 186 -11.39 -13.43 20.02
CA PRO A 186 -12.76 -13.84 19.74
C PRO A 186 -13.72 -12.65 19.73
N ALA A 187 -14.93 -12.88 19.21
CA ALA A 187 -16.02 -11.93 19.39
C ALA A 187 -16.36 -11.85 20.89
N GLU A 188 -16.38 -10.64 21.43
CA GLU A 188 -16.97 -10.35 22.75
C GLU A 188 -18.49 -10.56 22.74
#